data_AF-A0A7Y3J1M8-F1
#
_entry.id   AF-A0A7Y3J1M8-F1
#
_cell.length_a   1.000
_cell.length_b   1.000
_cell.length_c   1.000
_cell.angle_alpha   90.00
_cell.angle_beta   90.00
_cell.angle_gamma   90.00
#
_symmetry.space_group_name_H-M   'P 1'
#
loop_
_entity.id
_entity.type
_entity.pdbx_description
1 polymer ?
#
loop_
_entity_poly.entity_id
_entity_poly.type
_entity_poly.pdbx_seq_one_letter_code
_entity_poly.pdbx_strand_id
1 'polypeptide(L)' 'GLDSLLSIVQMPGGIPVATVAINGGKNAGLLAARILGATDLALRARLEAWTVVQKNEVERKAQQLEQMGASDYLAGNT' A
#
# COMPACT_ATOMS: atom_id res chain seq x y z
N GLY A 1 -8.56 -17.89 -2.18
CA GLY A 1 -7.76 -16.76 -2.68
C GLY A 1 -8.03 -16.52 -4.14
N LEU A 2 -7.56 -17.41 -5.02
CA LEU A 2 -7.74 -17.26 -6.47
C LEU A 2 -9.21 -17.32 -6.92
N ASP A 3 -10.01 -18.24 -6.39
CA ASP A 3 -11.46 -18.27 -6.62
C ASP A 3 -12.13 -16.94 -6.22
N SER A 4 -11.87 -16.46 -5.00
CA SER A 4 -12.33 -15.16 -4.52
C SER A 4 -11.88 -14.00 -5.42
N LEU A 5 -10.66 -14.06 -5.97
CA LEU A 5 -10.17 -13.06 -6.91
C LEU A 5 -10.96 -13.10 -8.22
N LEU A 6 -11.10 -14.28 -8.82
CA LEU A 6 -11.78 -14.45 -10.12
C LEU A 6 -13.27 -14.15 -10.04
N SER A 7 -13.94 -14.50 -8.94
CA SER A 7 -15.34 -14.18 -8.71
C SER A 7 -15.63 -12.69 -8.50
N ILE A 8 -14.61 -11.90 -8.15
CA ILE A 8 -14.73 -10.44 -7.94
C ILE A 8 -14.21 -9.65 -9.15
N VAL A 9 -13.05 -10.01 -9.71
CA VAL A 9 -12.38 -9.21 -10.74
C VAL A 9 -12.99 -9.36 -12.13
N GLN A 10 -13.61 -10.52 -12.41
CA GLN A 10 -14.17 -10.85 -13.73
C GLN A 10 -15.59 -10.30 -13.93
N MET A 11 -15.79 -9.02 -13.65
CA MET A 11 -17.08 -8.37 -13.87
C MET A 11 -17.37 -8.16 -15.36
N PRO A 12 -18.63 -8.35 -15.81
CA PRO A 12 -19.01 -8.05 -17.18
C PRO A 12 -18.89 -6.55 -17.48
N GLY A 13 -18.77 -6.21 -18.77
CA GLY A 13 -18.73 -4.83 -19.22
C GLY A 13 -19.96 -4.03 -18.74
N GLY A 14 -19.72 -2.81 -18.24
CA GLY A 14 -20.75 -1.90 -17.73
C GLY A 14 -20.95 -1.90 -16.22
N ILE A 15 -20.40 -2.88 -15.48
CA ILE A 15 -20.50 -2.95 -14.01
C ILE A 15 -19.08 -3.10 -13.42
N PRO A 16 -18.31 -2.01 -13.29
CA PRO A 16 -16.93 -2.10 -12.84
C PRO A 16 -16.83 -2.37 -11.34
N VAL A 17 -15.81 -3.14 -10.94
CA VAL A 17 -15.42 -3.34 -9.53
C VAL A 17 -13.93 -3.07 -9.38
N ALA A 18 -13.58 -2.17 -8.45
CA ALA A 18 -12.19 -1.85 -8.14
C ALA A 18 -11.59 -2.93 -7.23
N THR A 19 -10.98 -3.95 -7.85
CA THR A 19 -10.41 -5.10 -7.13
C THR A 19 -8.99 -4.79 -6.65
N VAL A 20 -8.66 -5.21 -5.43
CA VAL A 20 -7.30 -5.11 -4.85
C VAL A 20 -6.70 -6.50 -4.63
N ALA A 21 -5.45 -6.56 -4.15
CA ALA A 21 -4.77 -7.83 -3.87
C ALA A 21 -5.56 -8.76 -2.94
N ILE A 22 -5.38 -10.08 -3.08
CA ILE A 22 -5.92 -11.08 -2.15
C ILE A 22 -5.44 -10.75 -0.73
N ASN A 23 -6.34 -10.79 0.26
CA ASN A 23 -6.08 -10.34 1.64
C ASN A 23 -5.62 -8.87 1.74
N GLY A 24 -5.86 -8.05 0.71
CA GLY A 24 -5.39 -6.67 0.59
C GLY A 24 -6.26 -5.62 1.29
N GLY A 25 -6.80 -5.91 2.48
CA GLY A 25 -7.71 -5.01 3.21
C GLY A 25 -7.14 -3.60 3.43
N LYS A 26 -5.84 -3.50 3.74
CA LYS A 26 -5.14 -2.21 3.85
C LYS A 26 -5.22 -1.40 2.53
N ASN A 27 -5.03 -2.06 1.40
CA ASN A 27 -5.08 -1.41 0.08
C ASN A 27 -6.51 -1.01 -0.29
N ALA A 28 -7.52 -1.81 0.08
CA ALA A 28 -8.92 -1.43 -0.10
C ALA A 28 -9.27 -0.16 0.69
N GLY A 29 -8.86 -0.07 1.96
CA GLY A 29 -9.06 1.13 2.78
C GLY A 29 -8.34 2.36 2.21
N LEU A 30 -7.10 2.21 1.75
CA LEU A 30 -6.36 3.29 1.11
C LEU A 30 -7.00 3.74 -0.21
N LEU A 31 -7.51 2.80 -1.02
CA LEU A 31 -8.23 3.12 -2.24
C LEU A 31 -9.52 3.89 -1.94
N ALA A 32 -10.31 3.45 -0.95
CA ALA A 32 -11.50 4.16 -0.51
C ALA A 32 -11.17 5.58 -0.02
N ALA A 33 -10.12 5.73 0.80
CA ALA A 33 -9.66 7.03 1.26
C ALA A 33 -9.22 7.94 0.10
N ARG A 34 -8.57 7.39 -0.94
CA ARG A 34 -8.20 8.15 -2.14
C ARG A 34 -9.42 8.59 -2.95
N ILE A 35 -10.45 7.76 -3.06
CA ILE A 35 -11.73 8.11 -3.69
C ILE A 35 -12.38 9.27 -2.94
N LEU A 36 -12.47 9.18 -1.60
CA LEU A 36 -13.02 10.26 -0.77
C LEU A 36 -12.15 11.53 -0.83
N GLY A 37 -10.83 11.38 -0.86
CA GLY A 37 -9.86 12.47 -0.99
C GLY A 37 -9.89 13.19 -2.34
N ALA A 38 -10.63 12.67 -3.32
CA ALA A 38 -10.87 13.40 -4.58
C ALA A 38 -11.66 14.69 -4.35
N THR A 39 -12.51 14.73 -3.32
CA THR A 39 -13.31 15.90 -2.94
C THR A 39 -12.95 16.45 -1.56
N ASP A 40 -12.47 15.61 -0.64
CA ASP A 40 -11.98 16.04 0.67
C ASP A 40 -10.47 16.38 0.63
N LEU A 41 -10.17 17.68 0.52
CA LEU A 41 -8.79 18.19 0.47
C LEU A 41 -8.00 17.93 1.77
N ALA A 42 -8.66 17.92 2.92
CA ALA A 42 -7.99 17.67 4.20
C ALA A 42 -7.59 16.19 4.31
N LEU A 43 -8.45 15.28 3.89
CA LEU A 43 -8.12 13.86 3.78
C LEU A 43 -7.00 13.61 2.76
N ARG A 44 -7.04 14.29 1.61
CA ARG A 44 -5.97 14.20 0.60
C ARG A 44 -4.61 14.60 1.17
N ALA A 45 -4.54 15.72 1.88
CA ALA A 45 -3.30 16.16 2.53
C ALA A 45 -2.77 15.14 3.54
N ARG A 46 -3.66 14.47 4.31
CA ARG A 46 -3.26 13.39 5.23
C ARG A 46 -2.69 12.18 4.48
N LEU A 47 -3.26 11.80 3.33
CA LEU A 47 -2.77 10.70 2.49
C LEU A 47 -1.41 11.03 1.87
N GLU A 48 -1.19 12.28 1.45
CA GLU A 48 0.10 12.76 0.95
C GLU A 48 1.17 12.70 2.05
N ALA A 49 0.87 13.22 3.24
CA ALA A 49 1.76 13.15 4.39
C ALA A 49 2.10 11.70 4.78
N TRP A 50 1.09 10.81 4.79
CA TRP A 50 1.32 9.39 5.03
C TRP A 50 2.27 8.76 4.00
N THR A 51 2.14 9.14 2.72
CA THR A 51 3.02 8.62 1.66
C THR A 51 4.48 9.05 1.86
N VAL A 52 4.72 10.29 2.31
CA VAL A 52 6.07 10.77 2.66
C VAL A 52 6.67 9.94 3.80
N VAL A 53 5.89 9.64 4.84
CA VAL A 53 6.35 8.80 5.96
C VAL A 53 6.77 7.40 5.47
N GLN A 54 5.97 6.77 4.60
CA GLN A 54 6.31 5.45 4.04
C GLN A 54 7.60 5.48 3.20
N LYS A 55 7.80 6.53 2.40
CA LYS A 55 9.04 6.73 1.65
C LYS A 55 10.25 6.81 2.58
N ASN A 56 10.18 7.67 3.60
CA ASN A 56 11.27 7.87 4.55
C ASN A 56 11.61 6.59 5.33
N GLU A 57 10.60 5.74 5.63
CA GLU A 57 10.83 4.45 6.26
C GLU A 57 11.66 3.51 5.38
N VAL A 58 11.39 3.47 4.08
CA VAL A 58 12.15 2.67 3.12
C VAL A 58 13.58 3.20 2.97
N GLU A 59 13.75 4.52 2.83
CA GLU A 59 15.08 5.14 2.74
C GLU A 59 15.93 4.85 3.97
N ARG A 60 15.33 4.93 5.17
CA ARG A 60 16.02 4.58 6.42
C ARG A 60 16.46 3.13 6.45
N LYS A 61 15.58 2.20 6.07
CA LYS A 61 15.92 0.76 6.02
C LYS A 61 17.01 0.48 4.98
N ALA A 62 16.98 1.15 3.84
CA ALA A 62 18.02 1.04 2.81
C ALA A 62 19.38 1.52 3.32
N GLN A 63 19.44 2.70 3.96
CA GLN A 63 20.67 3.22 4.57
C GLN A 63 21.25 2.28 5.63
N GLN A 64 20.38 1.69 6.47
CA GLN A 64 20.82 0.68 7.46
C GLN A 64 21.44 -0.53 6.77
N LEU A 65 20.78 -1.07 5.75
CA LEU A 65 21.27 -2.22 4.99
C LEU A 65 22.63 -1.94 4.32
N GLU A 66 22.83 -0.74 3.78
CA GLU A 66 24.10 -0.32 3.16
C GLU A 66 25.24 -0.21 4.18
N GLN A 67 24.95 0.30 5.39
CA GLN A 67 25.96 0.51 6.43
C GLN A 67 26.41 -0.79 7.10
N MET A 68 25.47 -1.69 7.41
CA MET A 68 25.74 -2.90 8.18
C MET A 68 25.94 -4.15 7.30
N GLY A 69 25.57 -4.08 6.01
CA GLY A 69 25.61 -5.23 5.12
C GLY A 69 24.45 -6.20 5.34
N ALA A 70 24.21 -7.05 4.33
CA ALA A 70 23.04 -7.92 4.30
C ALA A 70 23.00 -8.97 5.42
N SER A 71 24.16 -9.53 5.78
CA SER A 71 24.25 -10.57 6.82
C SER A 71 23.82 -10.05 8.20
N ASP A 72 24.34 -8.89 8.62
CA ASP A 72 24.03 -8.32 9.93
C ASP A 72 22.61 -7.74 9.99
N TYR A 73 22.12 -7.17 8.88
CA TYR A 73 20.74 -6.69 8.77
C TYR A 73 19.71 -7.83 8.96
N LEU A 74 19.96 -9.00 8.36
CA LEU A 74 19.09 -10.16 8.47
C LEU A 74 19.17 -10.85 9.85
N ALA A 75 20.33 -10.79 10.50
CA ALA A 75 20.51 -11.30 11.86
C ALA A 75 19.73 -10.50 12.92
N GLY A 76 19.22 -9.31 12.58
CA GLY A 76 18.48 -8.46 13.50
C GLY A 76 19.37 -7.81 14.57
N ASN A 77 20.68 -7.73 14.31
CA ASN A 77 21.63 -7.01 15.15
C ASN A 77 21.41 -5.50 14.94
N THR A 78 20.34 -4.96 15.51
CA THR A 78 20.00 -3.53 15.51
C THR A 78 20.46 -2.83 16.77
#